data_AF-A0A7S2XG56-F1
#
_entry.id   AF-A0A7S2XG56-F1
#
_cell.length_a   1.000
_cell.length_b   1.000
_cell.length_c   1.000
_cell.angle_alpha   90.00
_cell.angle_beta   90.00
_cell.angle_gamma   90.00
#
_symmetry.space_group_name_H-M   'P 1'
#
loop_
_entity.id
_entity.type
_entity.pdbx_description
1 polymer ?
#
loop_
_entity_poly.entity_id
_entity_poly.type
_entity_poly.pdbx_seq_one_letter_code
_entity_poly.pdbx_strand_id
1 'polypeptide(L)'
;EAHGVNISGKVVITRYGECFRGLKAMNAEQRGAIAVLIYSDPEQDGYSQGKAFPEGPWRPKESVQRGSMQFLSLCAGDPGRPYLPKGSEPVCGFETSDLI
;
A
#
# COMPACT_ATOMS: atom_id res chain seq x y z
N GLU A 1 14.35 -9.25 13.60
CA GLU A 1 14.64 -8.90 12.18
C GLU A 1 15.86 -9.68 11.74
N ALA A 2 15.85 -10.30 10.56
CA ALA A 2 16.96 -11.15 10.09
C ALA A 2 18.27 -10.36 9.81
N HIS A 3 18.17 -9.04 9.66
CA HIS A 3 19.31 -8.16 9.34
C HIS A 3 19.53 -7.02 10.36
N GLY A 4 18.78 -6.99 11.48
CA GLY A 4 18.96 -5.99 12.54
C GLY A 4 18.67 -4.54 12.15
N VAL A 5 17.75 -4.30 11.21
CA VAL A 5 17.46 -2.95 10.68
C VAL A 5 16.20 -2.37 11.30
N ASN A 6 16.37 -1.49 12.29
CA ASN A 6 15.26 -0.77 12.91
C ASN A 6 14.75 0.37 12.02
N ILE A 7 13.48 0.30 11.62
CA ILE A 7 12.82 1.29 10.74
C ILE A 7 11.94 2.30 11.50
N SER A 8 11.91 2.25 12.84
CA SER A 8 11.14 3.19 13.65
C SER A 8 11.59 4.64 13.42
N GLY A 9 10.63 5.54 13.17
CA GLY A 9 10.87 6.94 12.86
C GLY A 9 11.46 7.19 11.46
N LYS A 10 11.48 6.19 10.56
CA LYS A 10 12.10 6.29 9.24
C LYS A 10 11.06 6.33 8.11
N VAL A 11 11.48 6.92 6.98
CA VAL A 11 10.79 6.76 5.69
C VAL A 11 11.35 5.52 5.03
N VAL A 12 10.47 4.60 4.61
CA VAL A 12 10.86 3.38 3.91
C VAL A 12 10.46 3.45 2.44
N ILE A 13 11.21 2.75 1.59
CA ILE A 13 10.88 2.60 0.17
C ILE A 13 10.68 1.12 -0.14
N THR A 14 9.68 0.81 -0.97
CA THR A 14 9.34 -0.55 -1.38
C THR A 14 8.90 -0.58 -2.82
N ARG A 15 9.13 -1.70 -3.50
CA ARG A 15 8.59 -1.94 -4.84
C ARG A 15 7.13 -2.35 -4.77
N TYR A 16 6.38 -2.03 -5.81
CA TYR A 16 5.10 -2.67 -6.11
C TYR A 16 5.25 -4.19 -6.28
N GLY A 17 4.11 -4.91 -6.31
CA GLY A 17 4.07 -6.37 -6.44
C GLY A 17 4.01 -7.14 -5.11
N GLU A 18 3.91 -8.47 -5.23
CA GLU A 18 3.78 -9.48 -4.16
C GLU A 18 2.51 -9.40 -3.30
N CYS A 19 2.24 -8.24 -2.70
CA CYS A 19 1.09 -8.03 -1.85
C CYS A 19 0.36 -6.72 -2.19
N PHE A 20 -0.87 -6.61 -1.71
CA PHE A 20 -1.65 -5.39 -1.86
C PHE A 20 -0.95 -4.20 -1.20
N ARG A 21 -0.94 -3.04 -1.88
CA ARG A 21 -0.15 -1.87 -1.47
C ARG A 21 -0.49 -1.34 -0.08
N GLY A 22 -1.76 -1.40 0.32
CA GLY A 22 -2.19 -1.01 1.67
C GLY A 22 -1.55 -1.87 2.76
N LEU A 23 -1.31 -3.17 2.51
CA LEU A 23 -0.61 -4.04 3.45
C LEU A 23 0.86 -3.65 3.62
N LYS A 24 1.51 -3.06 2.60
CA LYS A 24 2.88 -2.54 2.73
C LYS A 24 2.91 -1.36 3.70
N ALA A 25 1.93 -0.45 3.60
CA ALA A 25 1.79 0.67 4.52
C ALA A 25 1.49 0.20 5.94
N MET A 26 0.47 -0.65 6.11
CA MET A 26 0.11 -1.24 7.41
C MET A 26 1.30 -1.93 8.09
N ASN A 27 2.04 -2.78 7.37
CA ASN A 27 3.21 -3.47 7.92
C ASN A 27 4.34 -2.52 8.31
N ALA A 28 4.54 -1.43 7.55
CA ALA A 28 5.56 -0.44 7.85
C ALA A 28 5.18 0.39 9.08
N GLU A 29 3.92 0.82 9.17
CA GLU A 29 3.35 1.54 10.30
C GLU A 29 3.43 0.71 11.59
N GLN A 30 3.04 -0.56 11.56
CA GLN A 30 3.15 -1.48 12.70
C GLN A 30 4.59 -1.65 13.22
N ARG A 31 5.59 -1.35 12.38
CA ARG A 31 7.02 -1.38 12.71
C ARG A 31 7.59 0.01 13.04
N GLY A 32 6.75 1.03 13.11
CA GLY A 32 7.08 2.39 13.49
C GLY A 32 7.64 3.26 12.37
N ALA A 33 7.57 2.84 11.10
CA ALA A 33 7.92 3.73 10.00
C ALA A 33 6.92 4.90 9.92
N ILE A 34 7.40 6.08 9.53
CA ILE A 34 6.58 7.31 9.47
C ILE A 34 6.04 7.60 8.07
N ALA A 35 6.59 6.96 7.04
CA ALA A 35 6.11 7.07 5.67
C ALA A 35 6.60 5.90 4.81
N VAL A 36 5.86 5.62 3.73
CA VAL A 36 6.20 4.60 2.74
C VAL A 36 6.18 5.22 1.34
N LEU A 37 7.28 5.08 0.62
CA LEU A 37 7.38 5.33 -0.82
C LEU A 37 7.22 4.02 -1.58
N ILE A 38 6.34 3.99 -2.59
CA ILE A 38 6.11 2.80 -3.42
C ILE A 38 6.44 3.14 -4.86
N TYR A 39 7.37 2.41 -5.47
CA TYR A 39 7.77 2.60 -6.87
C TYR A 39 7.42 1.37 -7.73
N SER A 40 7.21 1.60 -9.04
CA SER A 40 7.04 0.51 -10.01
C SER A 40 8.42 0.12 -10.52
N ASP A 41 8.87 -1.09 -10.21
CA ASP A 41 10.22 -1.54 -10.57
C ASP A 41 10.30 -1.80 -12.09
N PRO A 42 11.22 -1.15 -12.83
CA PRO A 42 11.38 -1.39 -14.26
C PRO A 42 11.71 -2.84 -14.62
N GLU A 43 12.29 -3.60 -13.68
CA GLU A 43 12.53 -5.04 -13.86
C GLU A 43 11.23 -5.84 -13.91
N GLN A 44 10.14 -5.34 -13.32
CA GLN A 44 8.84 -6.01 -13.32
C GLN A 44 7.89 -5.46 -14.39
N ASP A 45 7.88 -4.15 -14.58
CA ASP A 45 6.97 -3.46 -15.51
C ASP A 45 7.61 -2.13 -15.93
N GLY A 46 8.44 -2.17 -16.98
CA GLY A 46 9.09 -0.96 -17.49
C GLY A 46 10.14 -1.22 -18.57
N TYR A 47 10.99 -0.23 -18.81
CA TYR A 47 11.97 -0.20 -19.89
C TYR A 47 13.03 -1.33 -19.85
N SER A 48 13.17 -2.05 -18.73
CA SER A 48 14.05 -3.22 -18.65
C SER A 48 13.45 -4.46 -19.36
N GLN A 49 12.13 -4.47 -19.59
CA GLN A 49 11.42 -5.57 -20.24
C GLN A 49 11.32 -5.38 -21.78
N GLY A 50 11.51 -4.17 -22.29
CA GLY A 50 11.45 -3.84 -23.71
C GLY A 50 11.12 -2.38 -23.97
N LYS A 51 10.70 -2.06 -25.20
CA LYS A 51 10.28 -0.69 -25.53
C LYS A 51 9.07 -0.28 -24.70
N ALA A 52 9.19 0.87 -24.04
CA ALA A 52 8.10 1.47 -23.28
C ALA A 52 7.11 2.20 -24.20
N PHE A 53 5.93 2.52 -23.69
CA PHE A 53 4.95 3.35 -24.38
C PHE A 53 5.54 4.74 -24.72
N PRO A 54 5.28 5.30 -25.91
CA PRO A 54 4.36 4.81 -26.95
C PRO A 54 4.94 3.77 -27.93
N GLU A 55 6.25 3.51 -27.93
CA GLU A 55 6.90 2.60 -28.90
C GLU A 55 6.73 1.11 -28.56
N GLY A 56 6.18 0.78 -27.39
CA GLY A 56 5.87 -0.58 -26.98
C GLY A 56 4.90 -0.65 -25.81
N PRO A 57 4.59 -1.86 -25.33
CA PRO A 57 3.54 -2.06 -24.32
C PRO A 57 4.02 -1.81 -22.88
N TRP A 58 5.33 -1.69 -22.65
CA TRP A 58 5.88 -1.58 -21.32
C TRP A 58 5.71 -0.18 -20.73
N ARG A 59 5.72 -0.09 -19.41
CA ARG A 59 5.51 1.16 -18.67
C ARG A 59 6.60 2.23 -18.96
N PRO A 60 6.21 3.50 -19.19
CA PRO A 60 7.13 4.63 -19.26
C PRO A 60 7.81 4.94 -17.92
N LYS A 61 9.07 5.40 -17.97
CA LYS A 61 9.89 5.73 -16.79
C LYS A 61 9.24 6.77 -15.87
N GLU A 62 8.51 7.71 -16.44
CA GLU A 62 7.89 8.84 -15.75
C GLU A 62 6.51 8.52 -15.19
N SER A 63 5.99 7.31 -15.45
CA SER A 63 4.65 6.92 -15.03
C SER A 63 4.60 6.46 -13.58
N VAL A 64 3.46 6.72 -12.92
CA VAL A 64 3.22 6.33 -11.52
C VAL A 64 1.95 5.49 -11.45
N GLN A 65 2.04 4.33 -10.79
CA GLN A 65 0.87 3.50 -10.52
C GLN A 65 0.05 4.11 -9.37
N ARG A 66 -1.21 4.47 -9.67
CA ARG A 66 -2.20 4.89 -8.66
C ARG A 66 -2.95 3.67 -8.10
N GLY A 67 -3.57 3.83 -6.94
CA GLY A 67 -4.44 2.81 -6.35
C GLY A 67 -4.81 3.12 -4.91
N SER A 68 -5.82 2.43 -4.38
CA SER A 68 -6.24 2.59 -2.98
C SER A 68 -5.15 2.15 -2.01
N MET A 69 -5.00 2.92 -0.92
CA MET A 69 -4.11 2.64 0.22
C MET A 69 -4.85 2.15 1.46
N GLN A 70 -6.19 2.08 1.42
CA GLN A 70 -7.01 1.54 2.52
C GLN A 70 -6.54 0.13 2.89
N PHE A 71 -6.69 -0.26 4.16
CA PHE A 71 -6.42 -1.64 4.58
C PHE A 71 -7.56 -2.58 4.15
N LEU A 72 -7.72 -2.76 2.83
CA LEU A 72 -8.80 -3.53 2.20
C LEU A 72 -8.88 -4.99 2.67
N SER A 73 -7.76 -5.55 3.14
CA SER A 73 -7.72 -6.89 3.72
C SER A 73 -8.39 -6.98 5.09
N LEU A 74 -8.55 -5.85 5.79
CA LEU A 74 -9.32 -5.74 7.03
C LEU A 74 -10.77 -5.39 6.72
N CYS A 75 -10.97 -4.31 5.96
CA CYS A 75 -12.29 -3.86 5.57
C CYS A 75 -12.26 -3.13 4.23
N ALA A 76 -13.11 -3.58 3.32
CA ALA A 76 -13.29 -2.95 2.02
C ALA A 76 -14.58 -2.12 1.98
N GLY A 77 -14.60 -1.11 1.13
CA GLY A 77 -15.75 -0.22 0.94
C GLY A 77 -15.48 1.18 1.47
N ASP A 78 -16.54 1.98 1.57
CA ASP A 78 -16.49 3.37 2.01
C ASP A 78 -15.91 3.49 3.44
N PRO A 79 -14.73 4.13 3.63
CA PRO A 79 -14.15 4.36 4.95
C PRO A 79 -15.01 5.26 5.83
N GLY A 80 -15.84 6.12 5.22
CA GLY A 80 -16.76 7.02 5.90
C GLY A 80 -18.14 6.43 6.16
N ARG A 81 -18.36 5.13 5.84
CA ARG A 81 -19.65 4.47 6.07
C ARG A 81 -20.03 4.67 7.54
N PRO A 82 -21.17 5.33 7.83
CA PRO A 82 -21.48 5.78 9.18
C PRO A 82 -21.43 4.61 10.16
N TYR A 83 -20.80 4.86 11.31
CA TYR A 83 -21.10 4.16 12.55
C TYR A 83 -22.62 4.04 12.62
N LEU A 84 -23.12 2.83 12.35
CA LEU A 84 -24.52 2.51 12.54
C LEU A 84 -24.88 2.89 14.01
N PRO A 85 -26.15 3.21 14.32
CA PRO A 85 -26.52 3.72 15.64
C PRO A 85 -26.01 2.83 16.77
N LYS A 86 -25.58 3.44 17.89
CA LYS A 86 -25.05 2.75 19.09
C LYS A 86 -25.72 1.39 19.31
N GLY A 87 -24.95 0.30 19.15
CA GLY A 87 -25.43 -1.08 19.27
C GLY A 87 -25.43 -1.89 17.98
N SER A 88 -25.07 -1.27 16.85
CA SER A 88 -24.80 -1.98 15.59
C SER A 88 -23.40 -2.58 15.54
N GLU A 89 -23.28 -3.71 14.87
CA GLU A 89 -22.08 -4.54 14.80
C GLU A 89 -20.80 -3.80 14.36
N PRO A 90 -19.61 -4.23 14.82
CA PRO A 90 -18.32 -3.66 14.41
C PRO A 90 -18.16 -3.65 12.89
N VAL A 91 -17.59 -2.58 12.34
CA VAL A 91 -17.34 -2.48 10.89
C VAL A 91 -16.29 -3.51 10.51
N CYS A 92 -16.70 -4.53 9.74
CA CYS A 92 -15.84 -5.66 9.36
C CYS A 92 -15.21 -6.40 10.55
N GLY A 93 -15.78 -6.32 11.77
CA GLY A 93 -15.21 -6.98 12.95
C GLY A 93 -14.04 -6.23 13.63
N PHE A 94 -13.72 -5.00 13.21
CA PHE A 94 -12.64 -4.19 13.78
C PHE A 94 -13.19 -2.89 14.39
N GLU A 95 -12.51 -2.38 15.42
CA GLU A 95 -12.78 -1.04 15.94
C GLU A 95 -12.42 0.01 14.88
N THR A 96 -13.21 1.08 14.80
CA THR A 96 -13.00 2.13 13.80
C THR A 96 -11.62 2.78 13.91
N SER A 97 -11.05 2.87 15.13
CA SER A 97 -9.68 3.35 15.35
C SER A 97 -8.60 2.49 14.73
N ASP A 98 -8.88 1.21 14.48
CA ASP A 98 -7.94 0.25 13.91
C ASP A 98 -8.00 0.23 12.38
N LEU A 99 -8.99 0.92 11.79
CA LEU A 99 -9.25 1.01 10.36
C LEU A 99 -8.78 2.34 9.74
N ILE A 100 -8.38 3.32 10.56
CA ILE A 100 -8.00 4.69 10.15
C ILE A 100 -6.53 4.93 10.47
#